data_AF-A0AB34IZS2-F1
#
_entry.id   AF-A0AB34IZS2-F1
#
_cell.length_a   1.000
_cell.length_b   1.000
_cell.length_c   1.000
_cell.angle_alpha   90.00
_cell.angle_beta   90.00
_cell.angle_gamma   90.00
#
_symmetry.space_group_name_H-M   'P 1'
#
loop_
_entity.id
_entity.type
_entity.pdbx_description
1 polymer ?
#
loop_
_entity_poly.entity_id
_entity_poly.type
_entity_poly.pdbx_seq_one_letter_code
_entity_poly.pdbx_strand_id
1 'polypeptide(L)'
;MSGCTDSRAVNYQSPARVDDGSCLIPGCLDTDADGDVDADDRRRPQFSPHATYHDGSCPYIFFGCTSSSAANYRPLATEDDGGCAFPGCMHSAAPDFNPSATHAAPCAPSLRGCTSSAAANFASAASADDGSCLFAGCTDPRHPAYDASATLFDGSCVVHPGCTAPAAINFHPLYNYDDGSCLFARPASPPAPPSSPSPPRPIRRSVSFPLHRRKPRSRRRSASFAALLPRRFRRRQVEAANSPLLAYVPPHFVFATLEGCSHDEEDMKSGGVFH
;
A
#
# COMPACT_ATOMS: atom_id res chain seq x y z
N MET A 1 23.82 -19.97 82.64
CA MET A 1 24.67 -19.21 81.70
C MET A 1 23.75 -18.50 80.73
N SER A 2 23.94 -17.19 80.62
CA SER A 2 23.33 -16.36 79.59
C SER A 2 24.18 -16.42 78.32
N GLY A 3 23.55 -16.39 77.16
CA GLY A 3 24.22 -16.46 75.85
C GLY A 3 23.20 -16.70 74.75
N CYS A 4 23.62 -16.64 73.48
CA CYS A 4 22.71 -16.89 72.37
C CYS A 4 22.13 -18.31 72.41
N THR A 5 20.79 -18.40 72.41
CA THR A 5 20.05 -19.67 72.45
C THR A 5 19.50 -20.12 71.09
N ASP A 6 19.58 -19.28 70.06
CA ASP A 6 19.15 -19.62 68.69
C ASP A 6 20.21 -20.42 67.94
N SER A 7 19.89 -21.66 67.54
CA SER A 7 20.80 -22.55 66.80
C SER A 7 21.15 -22.07 65.40
N ARG A 8 20.47 -21.05 64.86
CA ARG A 8 20.76 -20.43 63.56
C ARG A 8 21.85 -19.37 63.65
N ALA A 9 22.19 -18.89 64.85
CA ALA A 9 23.20 -17.86 65.04
C ALA A 9 24.62 -18.42 64.99
N VAL A 10 25.56 -17.65 64.44
CA VAL A 10 26.98 -18.06 64.35
C VAL A 10 27.67 -18.11 65.72
N ASN A 11 27.13 -17.41 66.72
CA ASN A 11 27.60 -17.42 68.11
C ASN A 11 26.67 -18.19 69.05
N TYR A 12 25.89 -19.14 68.53
CA TYR A 12 25.05 -20.05 69.32
C TYR A 12 25.85 -20.75 70.42
N GLN A 13 25.31 -20.76 71.63
CA GLN A 13 25.91 -21.43 72.78
C GLN A 13 25.00 -22.55 73.27
N SER A 14 25.36 -23.80 72.99
CA SER A 14 24.63 -24.97 73.47
C SER A 14 24.43 -25.08 75.00
N PRO A 15 25.31 -24.56 75.88
CA PRO A 15 25.03 -24.54 77.32
C PRO A 15 24.18 -23.33 77.76
N ALA A 16 23.92 -22.34 76.90
CA ALA A 16 23.08 -21.22 77.24
C ALA A 16 21.62 -21.67 77.39
N ARG A 17 20.98 -21.19 78.45
CA ARG A 17 19.55 -21.47 78.73
C ARG A 17 18.71 -20.20 78.86
N VAL A 18 19.37 -19.04 78.85
CA VAL A 18 18.77 -17.72 78.92
C VAL A 18 19.37 -16.92 77.78
N ASP A 19 18.53 -16.48 76.86
CA ASP A 19 18.96 -15.62 75.76
C ASP A 19 19.33 -14.24 76.30
N ASP A 20 20.52 -13.75 75.95
CA ASP A 20 21.00 -12.41 76.32
C ASP A 20 20.90 -11.40 75.17
N GLY A 21 20.24 -11.77 74.07
CA GLY A 21 20.14 -10.95 72.87
C GLY A 21 21.45 -10.83 72.08
N SER A 22 22.50 -11.60 72.44
CA SER A 22 23.78 -11.54 71.71
C SER A 22 23.78 -12.28 70.38
N CYS A 23 22.71 -12.98 70.01
CA CYS A 23 22.66 -13.80 68.80
C CYS A 23 23.04 -13.02 67.53
N LEU A 24 24.04 -13.53 66.80
CA LEU A 24 24.46 -13.08 65.48
C LEU A 24 23.87 -14.03 64.43
N ILE A 25 22.67 -13.72 63.97
CA ILE A 25 21.96 -14.49 62.94
C ILE A 25 22.41 -13.95 61.58
N PRO A 26 23.08 -14.76 60.75
CA PRO A 26 23.53 -14.34 59.44
C PRO A 26 22.35 -14.16 58.48
N GLY A 27 22.45 -13.16 57.63
CA GLY A 27 21.54 -12.95 56.51
C GLY A 27 21.62 -11.53 55.97
N CYS A 28 20.69 -11.20 55.07
CA CYS A 28 20.65 -9.89 54.47
C CYS A 28 19.84 -8.91 55.33
N LEU A 29 20.54 -7.93 55.90
CA LEU A 29 19.96 -6.89 56.75
C LEU A 29 19.81 -5.54 56.00
N ASP A 30 20.55 -5.32 54.92
CA ASP A 30 20.71 -4.07 54.15
C ASP A 30 20.89 -4.52 52.69
N THR A 31 19.91 -4.21 51.87
CA THR A 31 19.75 -4.78 50.55
C THR A 31 20.33 -3.92 49.44
N ASP A 32 20.67 -2.66 49.71
CA ASP A 32 21.33 -1.75 48.78
C ASP A 32 22.73 -1.31 49.24
N ALA A 33 23.18 -1.84 50.38
CA ALA A 33 24.49 -1.67 50.98
C ALA A 33 24.84 -0.22 51.36
N ASP A 34 23.85 0.57 51.74
CA ASP A 34 24.02 1.97 52.15
C ASP A 34 24.41 2.16 53.63
N GLY A 35 24.27 1.10 54.44
CA GLY A 35 24.68 1.05 55.84
C GLY A 35 23.56 1.32 56.84
N ASP A 36 22.31 1.48 56.42
CA ASP A 36 21.15 1.51 57.29
C ASP A 36 20.19 0.32 57.09
N VAL A 37 19.20 0.22 57.99
CA VAL A 37 18.18 -0.83 57.96
C VAL A 37 16.83 -0.15 58.05
N ASP A 38 16.22 0.12 56.91
CA ASP A 38 15.09 1.03 56.84
C ASP A 38 13.84 0.40 56.18
N ALA A 39 12.98 1.20 55.57
CA ALA A 39 11.75 0.71 54.95
C ALA A 39 12.01 0.07 53.57
N ASP A 40 13.15 0.37 52.94
CA ASP A 40 13.60 -0.11 51.63
C ASP A 40 13.90 -1.59 51.71
N ASP A 41 14.74 -1.93 52.69
CA ASP A 41 15.26 -3.28 52.88
C ASP A 41 14.13 -4.24 53.10
N ARG A 42 13.21 -3.86 53.99
CA ARG A 42 12.05 -4.67 54.35
C ARG A 42 11.11 -4.93 53.18
N ARG A 43 11.20 -4.15 52.10
CA ARG A 43 10.39 -4.36 50.88
C ARG A 43 11.03 -5.38 49.94
N ARG A 44 12.32 -5.67 50.07
CA ARG A 44 13.01 -6.57 49.15
C ARG A 44 12.86 -8.04 49.58
N PRO A 45 12.65 -8.97 48.63
CA PRO A 45 12.48 -10.40 48.95
C PRO A 45 13.66 -11.05 49.67
N GLN A 46 14.86 -10.48 49.55
CA GLN A 46 16.10 -11.04 50.10
C GLN A 46 16.34 -10.61 51.55
N PHE A 47 15.64 -9.57 52.03
CA PHE A 47 15.75 -9.10 53.41
C PHE A 47 15.31 -10.19 54.40
N SER A 48 16.15 -10.42 55.40
CA SER A 48 15.88 -11.36 56.48
C SER A 48 15.50 -10.58 57.74
N PRO A 49 14.21 -10.55 58.13
CA PRO A 49 13.77 -9.83 59.32
C PRO A 49 14.32 -10.41 60.63
N HIS A 50 14.97 -11.58 60.58
CA HIS A 50 15.60 -12.23 61.74
C HIS A 50 17.13 -12.14 61.71
N ALA A 51 17.73 -11.61 60.65
CA ALA A 51 19.16 -11.41 60.63
C ALA A 51 19.54 -10.31 61.64
N THR A 52 20.68 -10.48 62.28
CA THR A 52 21.30 -9.50 63.19
C THR A 52 22.76 -9.24 62.81
N TYR A 53 23.21 -9.84 61.70
CA TYR A 53 24.57 -9.78 61.17
C TYR A 53 24.54 -9.89 59.64
N HIS A 54 25.15 -8.93 58.93
CA HIS A 54 25.35 -9.02 57.48
C HIS A 54 26.49 -9.98 57.18
N ASP A 55 26.17 -11.08 56.50
CA ASP A 55 27.13 -12.10 56.08
C ASP A 55 27.56 -11.97 54.61
N GLY A 56 27.14 -10.90 53.93
CA GLY A 56 27.36 -10.69 52.51
C GLY A 56 26.44 -11.51 51.60
N SER A 57 25.38 -12.13 52.14
CA SER A 57 24.33 -12.79 51.35
C SER A 57 23.46 -11.82 50.53
N CYS A 58 23.55 -10.52 50.78
CA CYS A 58 22.83 -9.51 50.02
C CYS A 58 23.32 -9.47 48.56
N PRO A 59 22.43 -9.59 47.58
CA PRO A 59 22.80 -9.41 46.20
C PRO A 59 23.20 -7.95 45.95
N TYR A 60 24.27 -7.73 45.19
CA TYR A 60 24.59 -6.39 44.71
C TYR A 60 23.52 -5.91 43.75
N ILE A 61 22.91 -4.76 44.08
CA ILE A 61 21.94 -4.11 43.21
C ILE A 61 22.68 -3.18 42.26
N PHE A 62 22.49 -3.41 40.97
CA PHE A 62 22.98 -2.51 39.93
C PHE A 62 21.80 -1.79 39.29
N PHE A 63 21.72 -0.48 39.52
CA PHE A 63 20.73 0.37 38.87
C PHE A 63 21.09 0.62 37.40
N GLY A 64 20.07 0.57 36.55
CA GLY A 64 20.18 0.89 35.14
C GLY A 64 19.05 0.27 34.34
N CYS A 65 18.95 0.64 33.06
CA CYS A 65 17.91 0.06 32.23
C CYS A 65 18.07 -1.47 32.08
N THR A 66 17.07 -2.20 32.57
CA THR A 66 17.01 -3.68 32.51
C THR A 66 16.38 -4.20 31.22
N SER A 67 15.79 -3.33 30.42
CA SER A 67 15.15 -3.69 29.15
C SER A 67 16.16 -3.74 28.01
N SER A 68 16.30 -4.90 27.36
CA SER A 68 17.21 -5.11 26.22
C SER A 68 16.79 -4.37 24.94
N SER A 69 15.58 -3.84 24.89
CA SER A 69 15.11 -3.01 23.77
C SER A 69 15.49 -1.54 23.88
N ALA A 70 16.03 -1.10 25.03
CA ALA A 70 16.51 0.27 25.21
C ALA A 70 17.93 0.44 24.67
N ALA A 71 18.22 1.64 24.13
CA ALA A 71 19.53 2.00 23.63
C ALA A 71 20.61 2.06 24.73
N ASN A 72 20.19 2.29 25.97
CA ASN A 72 21.05 2.31 27.16
C ASN A 72 20.89 1.06 28.04
N TYR A 73 20.47 -0.07 27.47
CA TYR A 73 20.39 -1.34 28.19
C TYR A 73 21.72 -1.69 28.88
N ARG A 74 21.64 -2.03 30.17
CA ARG A 74 22.79 -2.50 30.96
C ARG A 74 22.57 -3.96 31.34
N PRO A 75 23.34 -4.91 30.80
CA PRO A 75 23.13 -6.34 31.05
C PRO A 75 23.42 -6.77 32.49
N LEU A 76 24.15 -5.95 33.25
CA LEU A 76 24.41 -6.18 34.66
C LEU A 76 23.39 -5.50 35.58
N ALA A 77 22.48 -4.67 35.05
CA ALA A 77 21.46 -4.03 35.86
C ALA A 77 20.47 -5.08 36.38
N THR A 78 20.20 -5.03 37.67
CA THR A 78 19.26 -5.91 38.38
C THR A 78 17.97 -5.18 38.73
N GLU A 79 18.01 -3.85 38.74
CA GLU A 79 16.88 -2.97 39.05
C GLU A 79 16.82 -1.84 38.03
N ASP A 80 15.62 -1.56 37.52
CA ASP A 80 15.41 -0.46 36.57
C ASP A 80 15.44 0.88 37.31
N ASP A 81 16.24 1.82 36.81
CA ASP A 81 16.33 3.18 37.33
C ASP A 81 15.28 4.12 36.70
N GLY A 82 14.45 3.60 35.79
CA GLY A 82 13.46 4.37 35.03
C GLY A 82 14.09 5.24 33.94
N GLY A 83 15.40 5.13 33.74
CA GLY A 83 16.18 5.88 32.75
C GLY A 83 16.21 5.23 31.36
N CYS A 84 15.43 4.17 31.10
CA CYS A 84 15.42 3.48 29.82
C CYS A 84 15.15 4.41 28.62
N ALA A 85 16.10 4.43 27.70
CA ALA A 85 16.09 5.21 26.46
C ALA A 85 15.58 4.33 25.31
N PHE A 86 14.27 4.33 25.07
CA PHE A 86 13.63 3.55 24.01
C PHE A 86 13.72 4.29 22.68
N PRO A 87 14.50 3.78 21.71
CA PRO A 87 14.62 4.41 20.40
C PRO A 87 13.30 4.34 19.63
N GLY A 88 12.92 5.44 18.99
CA GLY A 88 11.79 5.47 18.07
C GLY A 88 11.58 6.83 17.42
N CYS A 89 10.73 6.86 16.40
CA CYS A 89 10.35 8.10 15.75
C CYS A 89 9.42 8.92 16.67
N MET A 90 9.83 10.14 17.03
CA MET A 90 9.03 11.04 17.88
C MET A 90 8.17 12.04 17.08
N HIS A 91 8.20 11.96 15.74
CA HIS A 91 7.43 12.85 14.87
C HIS A 91 6.04 12.27 14.58
N SER A 92 4.98 12.93 15.06
CA SER A 92 3.60 12.47 14.92
C SER A 92 3.08 12.36 13.49
N ALA A 93 3.72 13.02 12.53
CA ALA A 93 3.37 12.97 11.11
C ALA A 93 4.08 11.83 10.34
N ALA A 94 5.01 11.13 10.99
CA ALA A 94 5.73 10.01 10.38
C ALA A 94 4.88 8.71 10.44
N PRO A 95 5.04 7.82 9.46
CA PRO A 95 4.28 6.57 9.41
C PRO A 95 4.65 5.58 10.53
N ASP A 96 5.84 5.71 11.11
CA ASP A 96 6.38 4.87 12.18
C ASP A 96 6.46 5.59 13.53
N PHE A 97 5.63 6.62 13.73
CA PHE A 97 5.55 7.37 14.98
C PHE A 97 5.35 6.42 16.19
N ASN A 98 6.23 6.57 17.18
CA ASN A 98 6.17 5.85 18.44
C ASN A 98 5.97 6.83 19.61
N PRO A 99 4.77 6.90 20.21
CA PRO A 99 4.50 7.81 21.33
C PRO A 99 5.22 7.40 22.64
N SER A 100 5.74 6.18 22.71
CA SER A 100 6.49 5.67 23.87
C SER A 100 8.00 5.82 23.69
N ALA A 101 8.48 6.38 22.58
CA ALA A 101 9.90 6.62 22.38
C ALA A 101 10.40 7.69 23.35
N THR A 102 11.43 7.35 24.13
CA THR A 102 12.16 8.26 25.02
C THR A 102 13.51 8.67 24.46
N HIS A 103 13.90 8.09 23.31
CA HIS A 103 15.13 8.39 22.59
C HIS A 103 14.85 8.56 21.10
N ALA A 104 15.27 9.68 20.51
CA ALA A 104 15.00 9.97 19.11
C ALA A 104 15.77 9.01 18.20
N ALA A 105 15.05 8.35 17.29
CA ALA A 105 15.60 7.57 16.19
C ALA A 105 15.11 8.12 14.84
N PRO A 106 15.80 7.82 13.72
CA PRO A 106 15.35 8.20 12.39
C PRO A 106 13.93 7.70 12.12
N CYS A 107 13.07 8.57 11.60
CA CYS A 107 11.74 8.20 11.17
C CYS A 107 11.76 7.59 9.77
N ALA A 108 10.87 6.64 9.51
CA ALA A 108 10.62 6.14 8.17
C ALA A 108 10.13 7.28 7.27
N PRO A 109 10.62 7.35 6.01
CA PRO A 109 10.16 8.36 5.09
C PRO A 109 8.68 8.14 4.75
N SER A 110 7.90 9.22 4.75
CA SER A 110 6.53 9.17 4.23
C SER A 110 6.58 8.95 2.71
N LEU A 111 6.21 7.76 2.27
CA LEU A 111 6.08 7.45 0.85
C LEU A 111 4.83 8.17 0.32
N ARG A 112 5.04 9.11 -0.60
CA ARG A 112 3.98 9.88 -1.24
C ARG A 112 3.45 9.17 -2.48
N GLY A 113 2.14 9.13 -2.61
CA GLY A 113 1.43 8.51 -3.72
C GLY A 113 -0.06 8.36 -3.38
N CYS A 114 -0.85 7.86 -4.33
CA CYS A 114 -2.27 7.69 -4.09
C CYS A 114 -2.55 6.62 -3.01
N THR A 115 -3.20 7.01 -1.92
CA THR A 115 -3.56 6.12 -0.81
C THR A 115 -4.97 5.53 -0.92
N SER A 116 -5.76 5.99 -1.89
CA SER A 116 -7.12 5.49 -2.12
C SER A 116 -7.10 4.20 -2.91
N SER A 117 -7.57 3.10 -2.32
CA SER A 117 -7.70 1.80 -2.98
C SER A 117 -8.70 1.77 -4.13
N ALA A 118 -9.58 2.78 -4.23
CA ALA A 118 -10.52 2.95 -5.32
C ALA A 118 -9.91 3.60 -6.58
N ALA A 119 -8.70 4.16 -6.48
CA ALA A 119 -8.03 4.79 -7.60
C ALA A 119 -7.26 3.77 -8.46
N ALA A 120 -7.20 4.02 -9.77
CA ALA A 120 -6.49 3.19 -10.74
C ALA A 120 -4.97 3.15 -10.54
N ASN A 121 -4.41 4.16 -9.87
CA ASN A 121 -2.99 4.26 -9.52
C ASN A 121 -2.74 4.13 -8.01
N PHE A 122 -3.61 3.40 -7.29
CA PHE A 122 -3.40 3.09 -5.87
C PHE A 122 -2.00 2.52 -5.62
N ALA A 123 -1.27 3.17 -4.72
CA ALA A 123 0.05 2.76 -4.29
C ALA A 123 -0.04 2.19 -2.87
N SER A 124 -0.02 0.86 -2.75
CA SER A 124 -0.15 0.18 -1.44
C SER A 124 0.99 0.49 -0.46
N ALA A 125 2.13 0.96 -0.96
CA ALA A 125 3.27 1.39 -0.15
C ALA A 125 3.20 2.87 0.25
N ALA A 126 2.28 3.67 -0.31
CA ALA A 126 2.14 5.07 0.03
C ALA A 126 1.49 5.22 1.42
N SER A 127 2.11 6.03 2.26
CA SER A 127 1.64 6.36 3.61
C SER A 127 1.09 7.78 3.71
N ALA A 128 1.23 8.58 2.65
CA ALA A 128 0.71 9.93 2.57
C ALA A 128 0.18 10.20 1.16
N ASP A 129 -1.07 10.68 1.08
CA ASP A 129 -1.65 11.08 -0.20
C ASP A 129 -0.91 12.30 -0.75
N ASP A 130 -0.66 12.28 -2.06
CA ASP A 130 -0.03 13.38 -2.79
C ASP A 130 -0.98 14.04 -3.80
N GLY A 131 -2.24 13.59 -3.83
CA GLY A 131 -3.25 14.10 -4.75
C GLY A 131 -3.10 13.57 -6.17
N SER A 132 -2.22 12.59 -6.42
CA SER A 132 -2.07 11.97 -7.74
C SER A 132 -3.16 10.95 -8.09
N CYS A 133 -4.12 10.69 -7.19
CA CYS A 133 -5.15 9.66 -7.39
C CYS A 133 -5.95 9.82 -8.70
N LEU A 134 -6.00 8.75 -9.47
CA LEU A 134 -6.73 8.64 -10.73
C LEU A 134 -8.01 7.83 -10.54
N PHE A 135 -9.16 8.47 -10.63
CA PHE A 135 -10.47 7.83 -10.51
C PHE A 135 -11.09 7.65 -11.89
N ALA A 136 -11.46 6.40 -12.20
CA ALA A 136 -12.09 6.03 -13.46
C ALA A 136 -13.56 6.46 -13.49
N GLY A 137 -13.99 7.07 -14.59
CA GLY A 137 -15.39 7.39 -14.83
C GLY A 137 -15.62 8.34 -16.01
N CYS A 138 -16.81 8.92 -16.08
CA CYS A 138 -17.14 9.86 -17.15
C CYS A 138 -16.68 11.27 -16.81
N THR A 139 -15.78 11.81 -17.61
CA THR A 139 -15.23 13.17 -17.42
C THR A 139 -15.96 14.26 -18.20
N ASP A 140 -16.99 13.93 -18.98
CA ASP A 140 -17.76 14.91 -19.77
C ASP A 140 -18.94 15.48 -18.95
N PRO A 141 -18.91 16.75 -18.52
CA PRO A 141 -19.96 17.38 -17.70
C PRO A 141 -21.31 17.52 -18.41
N ARG A 142 -21.36 17.28 -19.73
CA ARG A 142 -22.60 17.32 -20.53
C ARG A 142 -23.26 15.95 -20.64
N HIS A 143 -22.59 14.88 -20.20
CA HIS A 143 -23.13 13.53 -20.28
C HIS A 143 -23.95 13.18 -19.03
N PRO A 144 -25.10 12.49 -19.15
CA PRO A 144 -25.91 12.10 -17.98
C PRO A 144 -25.19 11.23 -16.95
N ALA A 145 -24.18 10.49 -17.39
CA ALA A 145 -23.34 9.65 -16.54
C ALA A 145 -22.07 10.36 -16.01
N TYR A 146 -21.99 11.70 -16.12
CA TYR A 146 -20.86 12.49 -15.62
C TYR A 146 -20.56 12.18 -14.15
N ASP A 147 -19.29 11.96 -13.85
CA ASP A 147 -18.76 11.81 -12.51
C ASP A 147 -17.76 12.93 -12.24
N ALA A 148 -18.13 13.85 -11.34
CA ALA A 148 -17.28 14.98 -10.96
C ALA A 148 -16.00 14.57 -10.21
N SER A 149 -15.94 13.34 -9.71
CA SER A 149 -14.76 12.77 -9.06
C SER A 149 -13.82 12.04 -10.05
N ALA A 150 -14.28 11.74 -11.26
CA ALA A 150 -13.50 11.05 -12.26
C ALA A 150 -12.39 11.96 -12.83
N THR A 151 -11.16 11.48 -12.75
CA THR A 151 -9.97 12.12 -13.31
C THR A 151 -9.36 11.33 -14.47
N LEU A 152 -9.89 10.13 -14.74
CA LEU A 152 -9.49 9.23 -15.82
C LEU A 152 -10.73 8.76 -16.58
N PHE A 153 -10.78 9.01 -17.88
CA PHE A 153 -11.86 8.52 -18.74
C PHE A 153 -11.73 7.01 -18.96
N ASP A 154 -12.76 6.25 -18.58
CA ASP A 154 -12.80 4.79 -18.67
C ASP A 154 -13.74 4.25 -19.77
N GLY A 155 -14.39 5.15 -20.50
CA GLY A 155 -15.36 4.80 -21.53
C GLY A 155 -16.81 4.71 -21.06
N SER A 156 -17.08 4.92 -19.76
CA SER A 156 -18.44 4.87 -19.16
C SER A 156 -19.45 5.85 -19.79
N CYS A 157 -18.99 6.87 -20.52
CA CYS A 157 -19.84 7.78 -21.28
C CYS A 157 -19.54 7.89 -22.77
N VAL A 158 -19.00 6.84 -23.38
CA VAL A 158 -19.00 6.74 -24.85
C VAL A 158 -20.44 6.55 -25.32
N VAL A 159 -20.90 7.45 -26.18
CA VAL A 159 -22.18 7.32 -26.88
C VAL A 159 -21.98 6.47 -28.13
N HIS A 160 -22.71 5.37 -28.22
CA HIS A 160 -22.80 4.50 -29.37
C HIS A 160 -24.21 4.64 -29.99
N PRO A 161 -24.38 5.52 -31.00
CA PRO A 161 -25.67 5.74 -31.63
C PRO A 161 -26.06 4.54 -32.51
N GLY A 162 -27.33 4.17 -32.44
CA GLY A 162 -27.93 3.13 -33.28
C GLY A 162 -29.24 2.63 -32.67
N CYS A 163 -29.77 1.52 -33.17
CA CYS A 163 -31.03 1.01 -32.65
C CYS A 163 -30.87 0.31 -31.29
N THR A 164 -31.50 0.88 -30.25
CA THR A 164 -31.48 0.36 -28.87
C THR A 164 -32.72 -0.47 -28.52
N ALA A 165 -33.72 -0.54 -29.41
CA ALA A 165 -34.97 -1.26 -29.17
C ALA A 165 -34.82 -2.78 -29.43
N PRO A 166 -34.95 -3.67 -28.42
CA PRO A 166 -34.77 -5.12 -28.60
C PRO A 166 -35.73 -5.78 -29.61
N ALA A 167 -36.85 -5.12 -29.93
CA ALA A 167 -37.85 -5.60 -30.89
C ALA A 167 -37.55 -5.22 -32.35
N ALA A 168 -36.51 -4.43 -32.61
CA ALA A 168 -36.12 -4.03 -33.96
C ALA A 168 -35.19 -5.07 -34.61
N ILE A 169 -35.25 -5.17 -35.94
CA ILE A 169 -34.45 -6.12 -36.73
C ILE A 169 -32.95 -5.77 -36.69
N ASN A 170 -32.62 -4.48 -36.57
CA ASN A 170 -31.26 -3.97 -36.49
C ASN A 170 -30.84 -3.58 -35.05
N PHE A 171 -31.48 -4.14 -34.03
CA PHE A 171 -31.06 -4.00 -32.65
C PHE A 171 -29.61 -4.48 -32.46
N HIS A 172 -28.80 -3.70 -31.73
CA HIS A 172 -27.47 -4.14 -31.30
C HIS A 172 -27.20 -3.74 -29.85
N PRO A 173 -26.72 -4.67 -28.99
CA PRO A 173 -26.55 -4.41 -27.56
C PRO A 173 -25.44 -3.42 -27.21
N LEU A 174 -24.54 -3.10 -28.16
CA LEU A 174 -23.52 -2.06 -27.96
C LEU A 174 -24.05 -0.64 -28.16
N TYR A 175 -25.21 -0.45 -28.80
CA TYR A 175 -25.80 0.88 -28.94
C TYR A 175 -26.48 1.27 -27.62
N ASN A 176 -26.18 2.48 -27.14
CA ASN A 176 -26.72 3.01 -25.89
C ASN A 176 -27.46 4.35 -26.09
N TYR A 177 -27.65 4.76 -27.34
CA TYR A 177 -28.37 5.97 -27.71
C TYR A 177 -29.18 5.72 -28.99
N ASP A 178 -30.51 5.86 -28.90
CA ASP A 178 -31.39 5.68 -30.06
C ASP A 178 -31.26 6.86 -31.02
N ASP A 179 -30.74 6.59 -32.22
CA ASP A 179 -30.60 7.57 -33.29
C ASP A 179 -31.78 7.55 -34.28
N GLY A 180 -32.81 6.74 -33.99
CA GLY A 180 -33.98 6.58 -34.85
C GLY A 180 -33.76 5.62 -36.03
N SER A 181 -32.63 4.92 -36.09
CA SER A 181 -32.35 3.94 -37.14
C SER A 181 -33.14 2.62 -37.00
N CYS A 182 -33.96 2.45 -35.97
CA CYS A 182 -34.68 1.19 -35.72
C CYS A 182 -35.63 0.77 -36.85
N LEU A 183 -35.46 -0.47 -37.31
CA LEU A 183 -36.27 -1.12 -38.34
C LEU A 183 -37.21 -2.14 -37.69
N PHE A 184 -38.49 -1.78 -37.58
CA PHE A 184 -39.52 -2.69 -37.13
C PHE A 184 -40.18 -3.40 -38.32
N ALA A 185 -40.35 -4.72 -38.22
CA ALA A 185 -41.21 -5.43 -39.15
C ALA A 185 -42.63 -4.87 -39.02
N ARG A 186 -43.15 -4.20 -40.06
CA ARG A 186 -44.57 -3.86 -40.09
C ARG A 186 -45.35 -5.18 -40.04
N PRO A 187 -46.44 -5.27 -39.26
CA PRO A 187 -47.33 -6.42 -39.38
C PRO A 187 -47.74 -6.51 -40.85
N ALA A 188 -47.63 -7.71 -41.41
CA ALA A 188 -48.05 -7.97 -42.78
C ALA A 188 -49.48 -7.41 -42.92
N SER A 189 -49.66 -6.44 -43.81
CA SER A 189 -51.00 -6.01 -44.19
C SER A 189 -51.77 -7.28 -44.60
N PRO A 190 -53.01 -7.49 -44.10
CA PRO A 190 -53.77 -8.68 -44.45
C PRO A 190 -53.83 -8.83 -45.97
N PRO A 191 -53.75 -10.05 -46.51
CA PRO A 191 -53.73 -10.27 -47.94
C PRO A 191 -54.97 -9.62 -48.57
N ALA A 192 -54.76 -8.86 -49.65
CA ALA A 192 -55.86 -8.26 -50.40
C ALA A 192 -56.83 -9.36 -50.88
N PRO A 193 -58.15 -9.15 -50.78
CA PRO A 193 -59.12 -10.13 -51.26
C PRO A 193 -58.95 -10.36 -52.77
N PRO A 194 -59.19 -11.60 -53.28
CA PRO A 194 -58.98 -11.91 -54.69
C PRO A 194 -59.86 -11.03 -55.58
N SER A 195 -59.24 -10.44 -56.61
CA SER A 195 -59.94 -9.64 -57.62
C SER A 195 -60.93 -10.51 -58.40
N SER A 196 -62.16 -10.03 -58.56
CA SER A 196 -63.22 -10.65 -59.35
C SER A 196 -62.85 -10.76 -60.85
N PRO A 197 -63.34 -11.78 -61.58
CA PRO A 197 -62.97 -12.01 -62.97
C PRO A 197 -63.55 -10.92 -63.89
N SER A 198 -62.70 -10.45 -64.81
CA SER A 198 -63.06 -9.46 -65.83
C SER A 198 -64.09 -10.03 -66.84
N PRO A 199 -65.07 -9.23 -67.31
CA PRO A 199 -66.05 -9.68 -68.30
C PRO A 199 -65.43 -9.86 -69.70
N PRO A 200 -65.99 -10.75 -70.54
CA PRO A 200 -65.45 -11.05 -71.86
C PRO A 200 -65.57 -9.86 -72.84
N ARG A 201 -64.52 -9.66 -73.64
CA ARG A 201 -64.43 -8.64 -74.71
C ARG A 201 -65.40 -8.94 -75.86
N PRO A 202 -66.11 -7.94 -76.41
CA PRO A 202 -66.90 -8.12 -77.62
C PRO A 202 -66.02 -8.14 -78.89
N ILE A 203 -66.44 -8.96 -79.85
CA ILE A 203 -65.80 -9.21 -81.15
C ILE A 203 -65.87 -7.95 -82.02
N ARG A 204 -64.72 -7.37 -82.39
CA ARG A 204 -64.63 -6.24 -83.33
C ARG A 204 -64.45 -6.76 -84.75
N ARG A 205 -65.40 -6.40 -85.64
CA ARG A 205 -65.33 -6.60 -87.09
C ARG A 205 -64.14 -5.85 -87.70
N SER A 206 -63.44 -6.55 -88.58
CA SER A 206 -62.30 -6.09 -89.38
C SER A 206 -62.70 -4.98 -90.36
N VAL A 207 -62.03 -3.84 -90.26
CA VAL A 207 -61.97 -2.85 -91.35
C VAL A 207 -60.51 -2.55 -91.63
N SER A 208 -60.08 -2.91 -92.83
CA SER A 208 -58.73 -2.72 -93.37
C SER A 208 -58.50 -1.25 -93.72
N PHE A 209 -57.38 -0.68 -93.26
CA PHE A 209 -56.85 0.59 -93.77
C PHE A 209 -55.35 0.46 -94.09
N PRO A 210 -54.86 1.20 -95.10
CA PRO A 210 -53.73 0.80 -95.94
C PRO A 210 -52.36 1.14 -95.37
N LEU A 211 -51.37 0.39 -95.86
CA LEU A 211 -49.94 0.48 -95.57
C LEU A 211 -49.36 1.86 -95.96
N HIS A 212 -48.71 2.53 -95.00
CA HIS A 212 -47.76 3.60 -95.29
C HIS A 212 -46.35 3.23 -94.84
N ARG A 213 -45.46 3.27 -95.84
CA ARG A 213 -44.03 2.90 -95.82
C ARG A 213 -43.25 3.79 -94.85
N ARG A 214 -42.54 3.16 -93.91
CA ARG A 214 -41.52 3.81 -93.07
C ARG A 214 -40.22 4.02 -93.87
N LYS A 215 -39.66 5.23 -93.83
CA LYS A 215 -38.26 5.53 -94.22
C LYS A 215 -37.30 5.22 -93.05
N PRO A 216 -36.08 4.71 -93.30
CA PRO A 216 -35.09 4.42 -92.25
C PRO A 216 -34.03 5.54 -92.14
N ARG A 217 -33.52 5.77 -90.92
CA ARG A 217 -32.18 6.31 -90.54
C ARG A 217 -32.24 6.67 -89.05
N SER A 218 -31.21 6.54 -88.21
CA SER A 218 -29.82 6.08 -88.37
C SER A 218 -29.27 5.83 -86.95
N ARG A 219 -28.53 4.72 -86.77
CA ARG A 219 -27.69 4.46 -85.60
C ARG A 219 -26.65 5.57 -85.43
N ARG A 220 -26.44 6.04 -84.19
CA ARG A 220 -25.15 6.58 -83.75
C ARG A 220 -24.62 5.74 -82.59
N ARG A 221 -23.38 5.29 -82.77
CA ARG A 221 -22.52 4.57 -81.82
C ARG A 221 -21.38 5.51 -81.41
N SER A 222 -20.81 5.22 -80.24
CA SER A 222 -19.47 5.61 -79.76
C SER A 222 -19.35 7.03 -79.19
N ALA A 223 -18.62 7.28 -78.11
CA ALA A 223 -17.30 6.72 -77.81
C ALA A 223 -16.98 6.58 -76.31
N SER A 224 -16.07 5.63 -76.05
CA SER A 224 -15.34 5.38 -74.81
C SER A 224 -14.33 6.48 -74.48
N PHE A 225 -14.02 6.67 -73.20
CA PHE A 225 -12.75 7.25 -72.75
C PHE A 225 -12.16 6.45 -71.58
N ALA A 226 -10.86 6.17 -71.72
CA ALA A 226 -10.01 5.33 -70.88
C ALA A 226 -9.67 6.03 -69.53
N ALA A 227 -9.72 5.29 -68.42
CA ALA A 227 -8.56 4.78 -67.66
C ALA A 227 -7.60 5.85 -67.11
N LEU A 228 -7.53 5.98 -65.78
CA LEU A 228 -6.33 6.35 -65.02
C LEU A 228 -6.44 5.79 -63.57
N LEU A 229 -5.63 4.78 -63.27
CA LEU A 229 -5.27 4.36 -61.90
C LEU A 229 -4.08 5.21 -61.41
N PRO A 230 -3.85 5.30 -60.09
CA PRO A 230 -2.57 4.79 -59.64
C PRO A 230 -2.58 3.99 -58.32
N ARG A 231 -1.78 2.92 -58.38
CA ARG A 231 -0.76 2.47 -57.42
C ARG A 231 -1.17 1.96 -56.03
N ARG A 232 -1.18 0.62 -55.98
CA ARG A 232 -0.88 -0.27 -54.85
C ARG A 232 0.25 0.26 -53.96
N PHE A 233 0.02 0.33 -52.65
CA PHE A 233 1.07 0.21 -51.65
C PHE A 233 0.95 -1.15 -50.95
N ARG A 234 2.08 -1.83 -50.86
CA ARG A 234 2.24 -3.23 -50.44
C ARG A 234 1.99 -3.40 -48.94
N ARG A 235 1.27 -4.47 -48.59
CA ARG A 235 1.38 -5.14 -47.28
C ARG A 235 2.83 -5.62 -47.08
N ARG A 236 3.42 -5.30 -45.94
CA ARG A 236 4.47 -6.11 -45.30
C ARG A 236 3.95 -6.54 -43.94
N GLN A 237 3.71 -7.84 -43.79
CA GLN A 237 3.85 -8.53 -42.51
C GLN A 237 5.32 -8.92 -42.32
N VAL A 238 5.62 -9.49 -41.14
CA VAL A 238 6.92 -9.98 -40.62
C VAL A 238 7.60 -8.89 -39.78
N GLU A 239 7.90 -9.04 -38.49
CA GLU A 239 8.26 -10.23 -37.70
C GLU A 239 7.99 -9.99 -36.19
N ALA A 240 7.61 -11.06 -35.49
CA ALA A 240 7.65 -11.14 -34.04
C ALA A 240 9.11 -11.30 -33.58
N ALA A 241 9.52 -10.59 -32.53
CA ALA A 241 10.74 -10.87 -31.80
C ALA A 241 10.39 -11.19 -30.35
N ASN A 242 10.55 -12.47 -30.03
CA ASN A 242 10.45 -13.06 -28.71
C ASN A 242 11.89 -13.27 -28.19
N SER A 243 12.19 -12.72 -27.00
CA SER A 243 13.16 -13.23 -25.99
C SER A 243 14.68 -13.20 -26.33
N PRO A 244 15.64 -13.51 -25.40
CA PRO A 244 15.63 -13.63 -23.93
C PRO A 244 16.81 -12.94 -23.17
N LEU A 245 16.75 -12.95 -21.83
CA LEU A 245 17.82 -13.12 -20.80
C LEU A 245 19.15 -12.34 -20.85
N LEU A 246 19.49 -11.70 -19.72
CA LEU A 246 20.80 -11.71 -19.01
C LEU A 246 20.58 -11.02 -17.64
N ALA A 247 20.45 -11.78 -16.54
CA ALA A 247 21.53 -12.22 -15.63
C ALA A 247 22.08 -11.12 -14.71
N TYR A 248 21.55 -11.11 -13.48
CA TYR A 248 22.18 -10.97 -12.15
C TYR A 248 23.68 -10.62 -12.05
N VAL A 249 24.05 -9.71 -11.12
CA VAL A 249 24.98 -9.89 -9.96
C VAL A 249 25.23 -8.50 -9.27
N PRO A 250 25.34 -8.41 -7.92
CA PRO A 250 25.29 -7.17 -7.12
C PRO A 250 26.70 -6.62 -6.79
N PRO A 251 26.84 -5.44 -6.16
CA PRO A 251 28.10 -5.06 -5.53
C PRO A 251 28.12 -5.47 -4.05
N HIS A 252 28.98 -6.43 -3.72
CA HIS A 252 29.51 -6.62 -2.38
C HIS A 252 30.54 -5.51 -2.06
N PHE A 253 30.48 -5.05 -0.81
CA PHE A 253 31.59 -4.71 0.08
C PHE A 253 32.99 -4.63 -0.55
N VAL A 254 33.58 -3.43 -0.51
CA VAL A 254 35.03 -3.25 -0.43
C VAL A 254 35.34 -2.60 0.90
N PHE A 255 36.03 -3.36 1.75
CA PHE A 255 36.82 -2.86 2.86
C PHE A 255 37.92 -1.94 2.30
N ALA A 256 37.98 -0.70 2.76
CA ALA A 256 39.21 0.09 2.71
C ALA A 256 39.74 0.18 4.14
N THR A 257 40.74 -0.64 4.42
CA THR A 257 41.70 -0.47 5.51
C THR A 257 42.51 0.80 5.26
N LEU A 258 42.50 1.73 6.20
CA LEU A 258 43.61 2.66 6.41
C LEU A 258 43.95 2.67 7.90
N GLU A 259 44.87 1.78 8.26
CA GLU A 259 45.77 2.00 9.38
C GLU A 259 46.69 3.19 9.06
N GLY A 260 46.99 3.95 10.11
CA GLY A 260 48.37 4.39 10.35
C GLY A 260 48.82 5.68 9.68
N CYS A 261 48.61 6.80 10.38
CA CYS A 261 49.71 7.72 10.69
C CYS A 261 49.51 8.23 12.12
N SER A 262 50.21 7.58 13.04
CA SER A 262 50.49 8.03 14.40
C SER A 262 51.54 9.15 14.40
N HIS A 263 51.62 9.81 15.56
CA HIS A 263 52.62 10.75 16.06
C HIS A 263 52.31 12.23 15.88
N ASP A 264 52.43 13.09 16.89
CA ASP A 264 52.69 13.05 18.35
C ASP A 264 52.40 14.51 18.78
N GLU A 265 51.59 14.75 19.81
CA GLU A 265 52.02 15.06 21.19
C GLU A 265 52.34 16.55 21.42
N GLU A 266 51.90 17.03 22.60
CA GLU A 266 52.23 18.30 23.27
C GLU A 266 51.80 19.64 22.62
N ASP A 267 50.87 20.37 23.24
CA ASP A 267 51.32 21.28 24.31
C ASP A 267 50.16 21.93 25.09
N MET A 268 50.39 21.98 26.39
CA MET A 268 49.54 22.50 27.45
C MET A 268 49.87 23.98 27.69
N LYS A 269 48.87 24.86 27.87
CA LYS A 269 48.88 26.08 28.74
C LYS A 269 47.64 26.92 28.46
N SER A 270 46.68 26.98 29.38
CA SER A 270 46.62 27.87 30.56
C SER A 270 46.59 29.36 30.22
N GLY A 271 45.57 30.06 30.73
CA GLY A 271 45.65 31.50 30.94
C GLY A 271 44.36 32.23 30.59
N GLY A 272 43.52 32.49 31.59
CA GLY A 272 42.45 33.47 31.47
C GLY A 272 42.96 34.91 31.57
N VAL A 273 41.98 35.80 31.79
CA VAL A 273 42.05 37.21 32.22
C VAL A 273 41.78 38.25 31.12
N PHE A 274 40.57 38.81 31.25
CA PHE A 274 40.13 40.21 31.06
C PHE A 274 40.52 40.99 29.80
N HIS A 275 39.49 41.44 29.06
CA HIS A 275 39.05 42.84 29.08
C HIS A 275 37.57 42.95 28.72
#